data_AF-A0A2E9TB84-F1
#
_entry.id   AF-A0A2E9TB84-F1
#
_cell.length_a   1.000
_cell.length_b   1.000
_cell.length_c   1.000
_cell.angle_alpha   90.00
_cell.angle_beta   90.00
_cell.angle_gamma   90.00
#
_symmetry.space_group_name_H-M   'P 1'
#
loop_
_entity.id
_entity.type
_entity.pdbx_description
1 polymer ?
#
loop_
_entity_poly.entity_id
_entity_poly.type
_entity_poly.pdbx_seq_one_letter_code
_entity_poly.pdbx_strand_id
1 'polypeptide(L)' 'MAKYGAGDRVVLHPNVTGQHVRYEGWIGVVQSIEADTLDHHLGGVARYRVQIDGENSDAVVSVSEKEPERARRDAGTS' A
#
# COMPACT_ATOMS: atom_id res chain seq x y z
N MET A 1 9.82 -5.27 -5.08
CA MET A 1 9.86 -4.44 -6.30
C MET A 1 8.86 -3.30 -6.15
N ALA A 2 9.30 -2.06 -6.41
CA ALA A 2 8.48 -0.88 -6.21
C ALA A 2 7.48 -0.68 -7.36
N LYS A 3 6.22 -0.46 -7.00
CA LYS A 3 5.06 -0.28 -7.87
C LYS A 3 4.65 1.19 -8.01
N TYR A 4 4.99 2.02 -7.02
CA TYR A 4 4.62 3.43 -6.97
C TYR A 4 5.86 4.30 -6.81
N GLY A 5 5.85 5.45 -7.47
CA GLY A 5 6.88 6.49 -7.36
C GLY A 5 6.49 7.57 -6.36
N ALA A 6 7.47 8.38 -5.94
CA ALA A 6 7.18 9.58 -5.15
C ALA A 6 6.29 10.55 -5.95
N GLY A 7 5.25 11.06 -5.31
CA GLY A 7 4.21 11.91 -5.92
C GLY A 7 2.96 11.15 -6.37
N ASP A 8 3.00 9.81 -6.43
CA ASP A 8 1.83 9.02 -6.83
C ASP A 8 0.72 9.07 -5.78
N ARG A 9 -0.53 9.21 -6.24
CA ARG A 9 -1.73 9.11 -5.39
C ARG A 9 -2.23 7.68 -5.39
N VAL A 10 -2.37 7.11 -4.19
CA VAL A 10 -2.80 5.73 -3.99
C VAL A 10 -3.98 5.68 -3.02
N VAL A 11 -4.95 4.81 -3.29
CA VAL A 11 -6.01 4.49 -2.33
C VAL A 11 -5.44 3.50 -1.32
N LEU A 12 -5.58 3.81 -0.05
CA LEU A 12 -5.09 2.98 1.04
C LEU A 12 -6.07 1.84 1.29
N HIS A 13 -5.65 0.64 0.96
CA HIS A 13 -6.37 -0.59 1.27
C HIS A 13 -5.69 -1.30 2.44
N PRO A 14 -6.40 -2.18 3.17
CA PRO A 14 -5.78 -3.01 4.19
C PRO A 14 -4.68 -3.85 3.53
N ASN A 15 -3.43 -3.59 3.90
CA ASN A 15 -2.30 -4.36 3.37
C ASN A 15 -2.21 -5.73 4.05
N VAL A 16 -1.56 -6.69 3.38
CA VAL A 16 -1.37 -8.08 3.86
C VAL A 16 -0.79 -8.21 5.28
N THR A 17 -0.11 -7.18 5.79
CA THR A 17 0.42 -7.18 7.17
C THR A 17 -0.64 -7.03 8.26
N GLY A 18 -1.94 -6.94 7.89
CA GLY A 18 -3.03 -6.88 8.86
C GLY A 18 -3.05 -5.58 9.68
N GLN A 19 -2.28 -4.58 9.25
CA GLN A 19 -2.44 -3.22 9.71
C GLN A 19 -3.78 -2.73 9.16
N HIS A 20 -4.86 -2.97 9.91
CA HIS A 20 -6.12 -2.23 9.76
C HIS A 20 -5.80 -0.78 10.12
N VAL A 21 -5.41 -0.02 9.11
CA VAL A 21 -4.97 1.35 9.29
C VAL A 21 -6.23 2.20 9.35
N ARG A 22 -6.33 3.04 10.37
CA ARG A 22 -7.24 4.19 10.53
C ARG A 22 -7.63 4.95 9.23
N TYR A 23 -6.85 4.79 8.16
CA TYR A 23 -6.98 5.45 6.87
C TYR A 23 -7.44 4.52 5.74
N GLU A 24 -8.04 3.36 6.04
CA GLU A 24 -8.63 2.50 5.00
C GLU A 24 -9.65 3.28 4.15
N GLY A 25 -9.51 3.20 2.83
CA GLY A 25 -10.31 3.93 1.85
C GLY A 25 -9.88 5.38 1.61
N TRP A 26 -8.90 5.89 2.36
CA TRP A 26 -8.38 7.25 2.16
C TRP A 26 -7.35 7.29 1.03
N ILE A 27 -7.11 8.50 0.52
CA ILE A 27 -6.05 8.74 -0.46
C ILE A 27 -4.77 9.11 0.28
N GLY A 28 -3.67 8.45 -0.08
CA GLY A 28 -2.32 8.83 0.32
C GLY A 28 -1.49 9.26 -0.88
N VAL A 29 -0.53 10.15 -0.66
CA VAL A 29 0.51 10.54 -1.63
C VAL A 29 1.81 9.88 -1.23
N VAL A 30 2.40 9.09 -2.12
CA VAL A 30 3.69 8.42 -1.88
C VAL A 30 4.79 9.47 -1.76
N GLN A 31 5.51 9.47 -0.66
CA GLN A 31 6.64 10.37 -0.42
C GLN A 31 7.97 9.69 -0.74
N SER A 32 8.11 8.42 -0.33
CA SER A 32 9.33 7.65 -0.57
C SER A 32 9.07 6.15 -0.48
N ILE A 33 10.00 5.38 -1.06
CA ILE A 33 10.09 3.93 -0.89
C ILE A 33 11.11 3.68 0.22
N GLU A 34 10.67 3.10 1.32
CA GLU A 34 11.52 2.83 2.50
C GLU A 34 12.21 1.47 2.42
N ALA A 35 11.58 0.48 1.78
CA ALA A 35 12.16 -0.83 1.60
C ALA A 35 11.64 -1.49 0.32
N ASP A 36 12.50 -2.27 -0.32
CA ASP A 36 12.14 -3.13 -1.44
C ASP A 36 12.78 -4.51 -1.20
N THR A 37 11.97 -5.46 -0.75
CA THR A 37 12.44 -6.78 -0.32
C THR A 37 11.71 -7.90 -1.05
N LEU A 38 12.31 -9.09 -1.07
CA LEU A 38 11.68 -10.30 -1.57
C LEU A 38 11.17 -11.12 -0.37
N ASP A 39 9.87 -11.37 -0.31
CA ASP A 39 9.25 -12.26 0.68
C ASP A 39 8.85 -13.58 0.01
N HIS A 40 9.17 -14.70 0.66
CA HIS A 40 8.95 -16.03 0.08
C HIS A 40 7.46 -16.37 -0.12
N HIS A 41 6.57 -15.82 0.73
CA HIS A 41 5.14 -16.07 0.66
C HIS A 41 4.41 -15.01 -0.19
N LEU A 42 4.86 -13.76 -0.13
CA LEU A 42 4.21 -12.60 -0.74
C LEU A 42 4.84 -12.15 -2.07
N GLY A 43 5.97 -12.72 -2.47
CA GLY A 43 6.75 -12.23 -3.63
C GLY A 43 7.50 -10.94 -3.27
N GLY A 44 7.76 -10.07 -4.25
CA GLY A 44 8.31 -8.75 -3.98
C GLY A 44 7.37 -7.93 -3.10
N VAL A 45 7.91 -7.35 -2.01
CA VAL A 45 7.20 -6.45 -1.10
C VAL A 45 7.94 -5.12 -1.10
N ALA A 46 7.21 -4.04 -1.37
CA ALA A 46 7.73 -2.69 -1.29
C ALA A 46 7.02 -1.94 -0.17
N ARG A 47 7.79 -1.23 0.66
CA ARG A 47 7.27 -0.39 1.74
C ARG A 47 7.37 1.07 1.33
N TYR A 48 6.29 1.81 1.48
CA TYR A 48 6.19 3.22 1.13
C TYR A 48 5.82 4.03 2.35
N ARG A 49 6.41 5.22 2.45
CA ARG A 49 5.89 6.28 3.30
C ARG A 49 4.91 7.09 2.48
N VAL A 50 3.67 7.18 2.94
CA VAL A 50 2.60 7.95 2.31
C VAL A 50 2.16 9.08 3.21
N GLN A 51 1.91 10.26 2.65
CA GLN A 51 1.25 11.35 3.35
C GLN A 51 -0.25 11.25 3.11
N ILE A 52 -1.06 11.31 4.16
CA ILE A 52 -2.52 11.20 4.05
C ILE A 52 -3.10 12.50 3.46
N ASP A 53 -3.97 12.38 2.45
CA ASP A 53 -4.69 13.52 1.91
C ASP A 53 -5.73 13.99 2.94
N GLY A 54 -5.66 15.26 3.35
CA GLY A 54 -6.56 15.83 4.36
C GLY A 54 -6.12 15.67 5.83
N GLU A 55 -5.04 14.95 6.10
CA GLU A 55 -4.42 14.89 7.44
C GLU A 55 -2.90 15.09 7.28
N ASN A 56 -2.29 16.00 8.06
CA ASN A 56 -0.83 16.19 8.03
C ASN A 56 -0.10 15.08 8.82
N SER A 57 -0.43 13.83 8.49
CA SER A 57 0.10 12.61 9.06
C SER A 57 0.72 11.79 7.95
N ASP A 58 1.82 11.11 8.29
CA ASP A 58 2.38 10.07 7.44
C ASP A 58 1.98 8.67 7.93
N ALA A 59 1.77 7.77 6.98
CA ALA A 59 1.54 6.36 7.22
C ALA A 59 2.56 5.53 6.43
N VAL A 60 2.84 4.34 6.93
CA VAL A 60 3.71 3.38 6.27
C VAL A 60 2.85 2.25 5.71
N VAL A 61 2.94 2.03 4.41
CA VAL A 61 2.18 1.00 3.69
C VAL A 61 3.12 0.00 3.04
N SER A 62 2.77 -1.29 3.10
CA SER A 62 3.56 -2.36 2.49
C SER A 62 2.74 -3.00 1.39
N VAL A 63 3.21 -2.90 0.14
CA VAL A 63 2.52 -3.41 -1.03
C VAL A 63 3.25 -4.62 -1.57
N SER A 64 2.55 -5.75 -1.67
CA SER A 64 3.06 -6.99 -2.25
C SER A 64 2.73 -7.07 -3.75
N GLU A 65 3.59 -7.76 -4.51
CA GLU A 65 3.33 -8.12 -5.91
C GLU A 65 1.99 -8.83 -6.10
N LYS A 66 1.61 -9.69 -5.15
CA LYS A 66 0.40 -10.54 -5.19
C LYS A 66 -0.89 -9.82 -4.73
N GLU A 67 -0.80 -8.59 -4.23
CA GLU A 67 -1.96 -7.83 -3.75
C GLU A 67 -2.98 -7.36 -4.79
N PRO A 68 -2.60 -6.75 -5.95
CA PRO A 68 -3.59 -6.31 -6.93
C PRO A 68 -4.43 -7.46 -7.48
N GLU A 69 -3.90 -8.68 -7.48
CA GLU A 69 -4.66 -9.89 -7.86
C GLU A 69 -5.68 -10.31 -6.79
N ARG A 70 -5.38 -10.08 -5.50
CA ARG A 70 -6.32 -10.35 -4.39
C ARG A 70 -7.39 -9.27 -4.27
N ALA A 71 -7.01 -7.99 -4.25
CA ALA A 71 -7.94 -6.87 -4.17
C ALA A 71 -8.97 -6.89 -5.31
N ARG A 72 -8.58 -7.33 -6.52
CA ARG A 72 -9.51 -7.53 -7.64
C ARG A 72 -10.50 -8.69 -7.45
N ARG A 73 -10.13 -9.74 -6.70
CA ARG A 73 -11.06 -10.82 -6.35
C ARG A 73 -12.04 -10.39 -5.26
N ASP A 74 -11.55 -9.67 -4.25
CA ASP A 74 -12.40 -9.16 -3.17
C ASP A 74 -13.40 -8.10 -3.67
N ALA A 75 -12.99 -7.21 -4.58
CA ALA A 75 -13.88 -6.22 -5.19
C ALA A 75 -14.90 -6.78 -6.19
N GLY A 76 -14.71 -8.03 -6.67
CA GLY A 76 -15.63 -8.71 -7.59
C GLY A 76 -16.74 -9.49 -6.91
N THR A 77 -16.79 -9.49 -5.57
CA THR A 77 -17.81 -10.20 -4.79
C THR A 77 -18.65 -9.17 -4.03
N SER A 78 -19.54 -8.47 -4.74
CA SER A 78 -20.57 -7.61 -4.14
C SER A 78 -21.85 -7.70 -4.98
#